data_AF-A0A059G1J8-F1
#
_entry.id   AF-A0A059G1J8-F1
#
_cell.length_a   1.000
_cell.length_b   1.000
_cell.length_c   1.000
_cell.angle_alpha   90.00
_cell.angle_beta   90.00
_cell.angle_gamma   90.00
#
_symmetry.space_group_name_H-M   'P 1'
#
loop_
_entity.id
_entity.type
_entity.pdbx_description
1 polymer ?
#
loop_
_entity_poly.entity_id
_entity_poly.type
_entity_poly.pdbx_seq_one_letter_code
_entity_poly.pdbx_strand_id
1 'polypeptide(L)'
;EAADTKPEMSGPLAQYIGLHRHGAARATLLGHPGIALRLMIAHAMVGSSLWTVRRHDFLARKEDIQASVDGSRATAEMNAAGDHVRSLFEAHGLASLRANGDDYHLSDVFAALLGMDDTEALSVLTYIMADTMEAGGVIVEAVAVATETDMAAYWKPEPVFLDLVRDKRAINAMVAEIASPSTAKAALTDTGKAQKDLIWNRIVGEGCKANPGWRPGWMRVPPTRLVEAAGSPPADAWARIASLFTSDDGDVSPEDQPAAAQDAA
;
A
#
# COMPACT_ATOMS: atom_id res chain seq x y z
N GLU A 1 54.40 3.41 19.99
CA GLU A 1 54.18 2.84 18.66
C GLU A 1 53.77 1.38 18.87
N ALA A 2 52.48 1.08 18.81
CA ALA A 2 52.02 -0.30 19.02
C ALA A 2 52.44 -1.10 17.78
N ALA A 3 53.30 -2.11 17.98
CA ALA A 3 53.75 -2.98 16.91
C ALA A 3 52.55 -3.66 16.24
N ASP A 4 52.42 -3.47 14.93
CA ASP A 4 51.36 -4.06 14.11
C ASP A 4 51.47 -5.59 14.20
N THR A 5 50.57 -6.19 14.99
CA THR A 5 50.67 -7.60 15.36
C THR A 5 50.17 -8.44 14.19
N LYS A 6 50.97 -9.40 13.72
CA LYS A 6 50.61 -10.25 12.59
C LYS A 6 49.24 -10.91 12.84
N PRO A 7 48.30 -10.84 11.88
CA PRO A 7 46.96 -11.40 12.05
C PRO A 7 47.03 -12.93 12.22
N GLU A 8 46.12 -13.48 13.02
CA GLU A 8 45.98 -14.92 13.27
C GLU A 8 45.68 -15.72 11.99
N MET A 9 44.95 -15.12 11.05
CA MET A 9 44.56 -15.74 9.78
C MET A 9 45.09 -14.97 8.57
N SER A 10 45.50 -15.71 7.53
CA SER A 10 45.74 -15.12 6.21
C SER A 10 44.41 -14.75 5.53
N GLY A 11 44.43 -13.80 4.60
CA GLY A 11 43.25 -13.40 3.83
C GLY A 11 42.52 -14.58 3.16
N PRO A 12 43.21 -15.46 2.41
CA PRO A 12 42.58 -16.64 1.80
C PRO A 12 41.95 -17.61 2.81
N LEU A 13 42.60 -17.82 3.97
CA LEU A 13 42.04 -18.68 5.02
C LEU A 13 40.78 -18.06 5.63
N ALA A 14 40.80 -16.75 5.91
CA ALA A 14 39.64 -16.03 6.44
C ALA A 14 38.44 -16.10 5.47
N GLN A 15 38.68 -15.94 4.17
CA GLN A 15 37.64 -16.08 3.14
C GLN A 15 37.07 -17.50 3.08
N TYR A 16 37.95 -18.52 3.06
CA TYR A 16 37.54 -19.93 3.06
C TYR A 16 36.63 -20.25 4.26
N ILE A 17 37.04 -19.84 5.47
CA ILE A 17 36.26 -20.04 6.69
C ILE A 17 34.94 -19.27 6.65
N GLY A 18 34.96 -18.00 6.22
CA GLY A 18 33.75 -17.17 6.11
C GLY A 18 32.70 -17.80 5.19
N LEU A 19 33.09 -18.32 4.03
CA LEU A 19 32.19 -18.98 3.08
C LEU A 19 31.57 -20.26 3.65
N HIS A 20 32.34 -21.10 4.34
CA HIS A 20 31.79 -22.30 4.99
C HIS A 20 30.83 -21.96 6.12
N ARG A 21 31.14 -20.96 6.96
CA ARG A 21 30.25 -20.49 8.03
C ARG A 21 28.94 -19.92 7.45
N HIS A 22 29.03 -19.14 6.38
CA HIS A 22 27.87 -18.62 5.66
C HIS A 22 26.98 -19.76 5.12
N GLY A 23 27.57 -20.77 4.48
CA GLY A 23 26.84 -21.94 3.97
C GLY A 23 26.11 -22.70 5.08
N ALA A 24 26.77 -22.96 6.21
CA ALA A 24 26.17 -23.66 7.35
C ALA A 24 25.01 -22.86 7.98
N ALA A 25 25.19 -21.54 8.17
CA ALA A 25 24.15 -20.66 8.71
C ALA A 25 22.91 -20.64 7.81
N ARG A 26 23.10 -20.49 6.50
CA ARG A 26 21.99 -20.51 5.53
C ARG A 26 21.25 -21.84 5.50
N ALA A 27 21.97 -22.95 5.50
CA ALA A 27 21.34 -24.28 5.50
C ALA A 27 20.50 -24.51 6.76
N THR A 28 21.00 -24.07 7.92
CA THR A 28 20.28 -24.20 9.20
C THR A 28 19.04 -23.31 9.25
N LEU A 29 19.11 -22.09 8.69
CA LEU A 29 17.99 -21.14 8.67
C LEU A 29 16.75 -21.69 7.95
N LEU A 30 16.92 -22.60 6.98
CA LEU A 30 15.81 -23.26 6.28
C LEU A 30 14.85 -24.00 7.24
N GLY A 31 15.35 -24.48 8.38
CA GLY A 31 14.53 -25.14 9.41
C GLY A 31 13.86 -24.18 10.40
N HIS A 32 14.07 -22.87 10.28
CA HIS A 32 13.67 -21.87 11.28
C HIS A 32 12.91 -20.69 10.65
N PRO A 33 11.69 -20.92 10.11
CA PRO A 33 10.93 -19.88 9.39
C PRO A 33 10.61 -18.64 10.24
N GLY A 34 10.34 -18.79 11.54
CA GLY A 34 10.10 -17.65 12.44
C GLY A 34 11.34 -16.77 12.65
N ILE A 35 12.54 -17.36 12.64
CA ILE A 35 13.81 -16.63 12.69
C ILE A 35 14.07 -15.95 11.34
N ALA A 36 13.80 -16.65 10.24
CA ALA A 36 13.92 -16.11 8.89
C ALA A 36 13.02 -14.88 8.68
N LEU A 37 11.78 -14.92 9.20
CA LEU A 37 10.87 -13.78 9.17
C LEU A 37 11.43 -12.57 9.93
N ARG A 38 11.98 -12.77 11.13
CA ARG A 38 12.59 -11.69 11.92
C ARG A 38 13.82 -11.08 11.22
N LEU A 39 14.65 -11.92 10.58
CA LEU A 39 15.77 -11.44 9.77
C LEU A 39 15.29 -10.66 8.54
N MET A 40 14.22 -11.12 7.91
CA MET A 40 13.55 -10.46 6.79
C MET A 40 13.08 -9.05 7.18
N ILE A 41 12.41 -8.93 8.32
CA ILE A 41 11.96 -7.65 8.88
C ILE A 41 13.16 -6.73 9.14
N ALA A 42 14.24 -7.22 9.75
CA ALA A 42 15.44 -6.44 9.99
C ALA A 42 16.04 -5.88 8.69
N HIS A 43 16.10 -6.70 7.64
CA HIS A 43 16.52 -6.26 6.30
C HIS A 43 15.60 -5.19 5.70
N ALA A 44 14.28 -5.31 5.87
CA ALA A 44 13.34 -4.31 5.39
C ALA A 44 13.49 -2.96 6.12
N MET A 45 13.86 -2.97 7.41
CA MET A 45 14.06 -1.76 8.21
C MET A 45 15.38 -1.05 7.92
N VAL A 46 16.49 -1.79 7.97
CA VAL A 46 17.85 -1.21 7.96
C VAL A 46 18.48 -1.25 6.56
N GLY A 47 17.98 -2.15 5.71
CA GLY A 47 18.63 -2.55 4.47
C GLY A 47 19.72 -3.60 4.69
N SER A 48 20.16 -4.18 3.59
CA SER A 48 21.39 -4.95 3.44
C SER A 48 21.98 -4.68 2.06
N SER A 49 23.18 -5.19 1.81
CA SER A 49 23.84 -5.09 0.51
C SER A 49 23.06 -5.72 -0.64
N LEU A 50 22.19 -6.70 -0.37
CA LEU A 50 21.42 -7.44 -1.37
C LEU A 50 19.92 -7.16 -1.32
N TRP A 51 19.44 -6.47 -0.30
CA TRP A 51 18.03 -6.14 -0.13
C TRP A 51 17.87 -4.75 0.46
N THR A 52 17.24 -3.85 -0.28
CA THR A 52 16.92 -2.50 0.19
C THR A 52 15.43 -2.26 0.01
N VAL A 53 14.76 -1.85 1.09
CA VAL A 53 13.40 -1.29 1.08
C VAL A 53 13.51 0.18 1.45
N ARG A 54 12.70 1.03 0.82
CA ARG A 54 12.67 2.47 1.09
C ARG A 54 11.28 2.86 1.52
N ARG A 55 11.20 3.73 2.52
CA ARG A 55 9.97 4.42 2.86
C ARG A 55 9.49 5.23 1.66
N HIS A 56 8.18 5.31 1.51
CA HIS A 56 7.60 6.21 0.53
C HIS A 56 7.67 7.64 1.06
N ASP A 57 8.27 8.55 0.29
CA ASP A 57 8.29 9.97 0.63
C ASP A 57 6.92 10.58 0.36
N PHE A 58 6.13 10.73 1.42
CA PHE A 58 4.76 11.25 1.34
C PHE A 58 4.75 12.80 1.21
N LEU A 59 5.20 13.30 0.06
CA LEU A 59 5.28 14.74 -0.23
C LEU A 59 4.44 15.13 -1.44
N ALA A 60 3.34 15.83 -1.18
CA ALA A 60 2.53 16.47 -2.20
C ALA A 60 3.20 17.76 -2.71
N ARG A 61 3.16 17.99 -4.01
CA ARG A 61 3.72 19.21 -4.63
C ARG A 61 3.00 20.50 -4.22
N LYS A 62 1.77 20.39 -3.72
CA LYS A 62 0.98 21.53 -3.25
C LYS A 62 0.68 21.37 -1.77
N GLU A 63 0.80 22.48 -1.05
CA GLU A 63 0.60 22.54 0.40
C GLU A 63 -0.84 22.22 0.82
N ASP A 64 -1.83 22.57 -0.01
CA ASP A 64 -3.24 22.28 0.26
C ASP A 64 -3.55 20.77 0.24
N ILE A 65 -2.94 20.04 -0.71
CA ILE A 65 -3.00 18.58 -0.77
C ILE A 65 -2.26 17.98 0.42
N GLN A 66 -1.05 18.47 0.73
CA GLN A 66 -0.26 17.98 1.85
C GLN A 66 -1.04 18.12 3.16
N ALA A 67 -1.59 19.31 3.44
CA ALA A 67 -2.34 19.58 4.66
C ALA A 67 -3.61 18.71 4.78
N SER A 68 -4.33 18.50 3.67
CA SER A 68 -5.51 17.63 3.66
C SER A 68 -5.14 16.18 4.00
N VAL A 69 -4.03 15.66 3.45
CA VAL A 69 -3.59 14.30 3.78
C VAL A 69 -2.97 14.19 5.18
N ASP A 70 -2.16 15.15 5.61
CA ASP A 70 -1.58 15.17 6.95
C ASP A 70 -2.65 15.19 8.04
N GLY A 71 -3.76 15.89 7.79
CA GLY A 71 -4.93 15.92 8.67
C GLY A 71 -5.85 14.71 8.54
N SER A 72 -5.53 13.73 7.68
CA SER A 72 -6.40 12.58 7.43
C SER A 72 -6.35 11.55 8.54
N ARG A 73 -7.41 10.75 8.64
CA ARG A 73 -7.49 9.61 9.55
C ARG A 73 -6.39 8.57 9.27
N ALA A 74 -6.11 8.30 8.00
CA ALA A 74 -5.10 7.32 7.61
C ALA A 74 -3.71 7.71 8.13
N THR A 75 -3.34 8.99 8.00
CA THR A 75 -2.07 9.51 8.55
C THR A 75 -2.01 9.40 10.07
N ALA A 76 -3.12 9.71 10.76
CA ALA A 76 -3.18 9.57 12.22
C ALA A 76 -2.99 8.12 12.69
N GLU A 77 -3.64 7.16 12.03
CA GLU A 77 -3.49 5.73 12.33
C GLU A 77 -2.05 5.24 12.03
N MET A 78 -1.45 5.70 10.92
CA MET A 78 -0.08 5.32 10.56
C MET A 78 0.96 5.87 11.54
N ASN A 79 0.78 7.12 12.00
CA ASN A 79 1.64 7.72 13.03
C ASN A 79 1.55 6.95 14.35
N ALA A 80 0.33 6.62 14.79
CA ALA A 80 0.13 5.84 16.02
C ALA A 80 0.78 4.45 15.94
N ALA A 81 0.66 3.77 14.79
CA ALA A 81 1.33 2.50 14.56
C ALA A 81 2.87 2.63 14.56
N GLY A 82 3.40 3.71 13.99
CA GLY A 82 4.83 3.99 14.01
C GLY A 82 5.38 4.27 15.40
N ASP A 83 4.64 5.01 16.24
CA ASP A 83 5.01 5.23 17.63
C ASP A 83 4.93 3.95 18.45
N HIS A 84 3.94 3.08 18.19
CA HIS A 84 3.86 1.76 18.80
C HIS A 84 5.09 0.90 18.44
N VAL A 85 5.43 0.80 17.14
CA VAL A 85 6.63 0.06 16.71
C VAL A 85 7.90 0.62 17.35
N ARG A 86 8.04 1.95 17.41
CA ARG A 86 9.20 2.58 18.09
C ARG A 86 9.29 2.14 19.55
N SER A 87 8.17 2.11 20.27
CA SER A 87 8.15 1.69 21.69
C SER A 87 8.60 0.24 21.91
N LEU A 88 8.29 -0.67 20.97
CA LEU A 88 8.75 -2.07 21.03
C LEU A 88 10.28 -2.12 20.95
N PHE A 89 10.89 -1.38 20.03
CA PHE A 89 12.35 -1.34 19.88
C PHE A 89 13.06 -0.61 21.03
N GLU A 90 12.45 0.45 21.57
CA GLU A 90 12.96 1.14 22.77
C GLU A 90 13.04 0.22 23.98
N ALA A 91 12.06 -0.69 24.16
CA ALA A 91 12.08 -1.70 25.21
C ALA A 91 13.28 -2.68 25.11
N HIS A 92 13.84 -2.83 23.91
CA HIS A 92 15.06 -3.60 23.64
C HIS A 92 16.32 -2.72 23.53
N GLY A 93 16.25 -1.43 23.90
CA GLY A 93 17.41 -0.53 23.96
C GLY A 93 17.78 0.14 22.62
N LEU A 94 16.91 0.11 21.62
CA LEU A 94 17.16 0.71 20.30
C LEU A 94 16.44 2.04 20.13
N ALA A 95 17.21 3.13 20.13
CA ALA A 95 16.68 4.50 20.01
C ALA A 95 16.47 4.98 18.56
N SER A 96 17.07 4.32 17.57
CA SER A 96 16.96 4.71 16.15
C SER A 96 16.69 3.49 15.30
N LEU A 97 15.73 3.63 14.38
CA LEU A 97 15.35 2.61 13.38
C LEU A 97 15.67 3.08 11.95
N ARG A 98 16.57 4.06 11.83
CA ARG A 98 16.92 4.64 10.54
C ARG A 98 17.79 3.67 9.75
N ALA A 99 17.37 3.36 8.53
CA ALA A 99 18.21 2.68 7.56
C ALA A 99 19.54 3.42 7.36
N ASN A 100 20.63 2.76 7.72
CA ASN A 100 22.00 3.25 7.55
C ASN A 100 22.89 2.25 6.79
N GLY A 101 22.39 1.05 6.49
CA GLY A 101 23.14 -0.01 5.81
C GLY A 101 24.32 -0.56 6.61
N ASP A 102 24.38 -0.31 7.92
CA ASP A 102 25.42 -0.82 8.82
C ASP A 102 25.09 -2.24 9.30
N ASP A 103 26.02 -3.17 9.08
CA ASP A 103 25.87 -4.59 9.46
C ASP A 103 25.68 -4.76 10.98
N TYR A 104 26.25 -3.87 11.79
CA TYR A 104 26.04 -3.88 13.24
C TYR A 104 24.60 -3.46 13.57
N HIS A 105 24.13 -2.35 13.00
CA HIS A 105 22.76 -1.89 13.21
C HIS A 105 21.71 -2.91 12.76
N LEU A 106 21.94 -3.61 11.64
CA LEU A 106 21.10 -4.73 11.20
C LEU A 106 21.06 -5.85 12.26
N SER A 107 22.21 -6.19 12.83
CA SER A 107 22.33 -7.24 13.85
C SER A 107 21.60 -6.83 15.14
N ASP A 108 21.68 -5.57 15.53
CA ASP A 108 20.96 -5.00 16.68
C ASP A 108 19.43 -5.12 16.51
N VAL A 109 18.91 -4.67 15.36
CA VAL A 109 17.47 -4.76 15.05
C VAL A 109 17.02 -6.22 15.01
N PHE A 110 17.82 -7.11 14.42
CA PHE A 110 17.51 -8.53 14.39
C PHE A 110 17.50 -9.15 15.80
N ALA A 111 18.45 -8.79 16.66
CA ALA A 111 18.48 -9.27 18.04
C ALA A 111 17.26 -8.78 18.85
N ALA A 112 16.83 -7.53 18.67
CA ALA A 112 15.61 -7.02 19.27
C ALA A 112 14.38 -7.81 18.81
N LEU A 113 14.24 -8.07 17.50
CA LEU A 113 13.14 -8.86 16.95
C LEU A 113 13.13 -10.31 17.46
N LEU A 114 14.28 -10.91 17.74
CA LEU A 114 14.37 -12.23 18.39
C LEU A 114 13.86 -12.21 19.84
N GLY A 115 13.93 -11.07 20.51
CA GLY A 115 13.37 -10.87 21.84
C GLY A 115 11.86 -10.62 21.87
N MET A 116 11.27 -10.28 20.72
CA MET A 116 9.83 -10.04 20.56
C MET A 116 9.05 -11.33 20.35
N ASP A 117 7.82 -11.37 20.87
CA ASP A 117 6.89 -12.45 20.55
C ASP A 117 6.40 -12.38 19.09
N ASP A 118 5.67 -13.40 18.64
CA ASP A 118 5.19 -13.45 17.25
C ASP A 118 4.15 -12.36 16.94
N THR A 119 3.37 -11.92 17.92
CA THR A 119 2.39 -10.84 17.75
C THR A 119 3.10 -9.51 17.54
N GLU A 120 4.10 -9.23 18.37
CA GLU A 120 4.95 -8.03 18.26
C GLU A 120 5.72 -8.02 16.94
N ALA A 121 6.34 -9.14 16.55
CA ALA A 121 7.06 -9.25 15.29
C ALA A 121 6.13 -9.06 14.06
N LEU A 122 4.90 -9.59 14.12
CA LEU A 122 3.90 -9.38 13.06
C LEU A 122 3.39 -7.94 13.03
N SER A 123 3.22 -7.28 14.19
CA SER A 123 2.87 -5.85 14.28
C SER A 123 3.93 -4.99 13.57
N VAL A 124 5.22 -5.26 13.84
CA VAL A 124 6.34 -4.58 13.18
C VAL A 124 6.34 -4.85 11.67
N LEU A 125 6.17 -6.10 11.25
CA LEU A 125 6.08 -6.47 9.84
C LEU A 125 4.96 -5.69 9.13
N THR A 126 3.75 -5.71 9.67
CA THR A 126 2.59 -5.05 9.07
C THR A 126 2.81 -3.55 8.94
N TYR A 127 3.35 -2.90 9.98
CA TYR A 127 3.70 -1.48 9.93
C TYR A 127 4.70 -1.17 8.82
N ILE A 128 5.81 -1.91 8.73
CA ILE A 128 6.85 -1.67 7.71
C ILE A 128 6.29 -1.89 6.31
N MET A 129 5.51 -2.94 6.11
CA MET A 129 4.92 -3.20 4.81
C MET A 129 3.95 -2.09 4.40
N ALA A 130 3.17 -1.54 5.34
CA ALA A 130 2.28 -0.40 5.07
C ALA A 130 3.04 0.90 4.81
N ASP A 131 4.05 1.23 5.64
CA ASP A 131 4.87 2.45 5.58
C ASP A 131 5.75 2.54 4.31
N THR A 132 5.97 1.40 3.66
CA THR A 132 6.80 1.30 2.44
C THR A 132 5.98 1.16 1.16
N MET A 133 4.65 1.18 1.23
CA MET A 133 3.80 1.12 0.05
C MET A 133 3.94 2.38 -0.82
N GLU A 134 4.20 2.18 -2.11
CA GLU A 134 4.20 3.27 -3.08
C GLU A 134 2.77 3.75 -3.35
N ALA A 135 2.53 5.06 -3.19
CA ALA A 135 1.24 5.66 -3.51
C ALA A 135 0.95 5.62 -5.02
N GLY A 136 -0.31 5.33 -5.38
CA GLY A 136 -0.80 5.41 -6.76
C GLY A 136 -0.41 4.26 -7.69
N GLY A 137 0.29 3.23 -7.18
CA GLY A 137 0.58 2.01 -7.93
C GLY A 137 -0.59 1.00 -7.93
N VAL A 138 -0.54 0.01 -8.82
CA VAL A 138 -1.55 -1.08 -8.89
C VAL A 138 -1.70 -1.84 -7.57
N ILE A 139 -0.63 -1.88 -6.77
CA ILE A 139 -0.63 -2.54 -5.46
C ILE A 139 -1.58 -1.86 -4.46
N VAL A 140 -1.81 -0.55 -4.59
CA VAL A 140 -2.78 0.18 -3.75
C VAL A 140 -4.18 -0.37 -3.97
N GLU A 141 -4.57 -0.55 -5.23
CA GLU A 141 -5.90 -1.09 -5.56
C GLU A 141 -6.02 -2.57 -5.17
N ALA A 142 -4.95 -3.35 -5.37
CA ALA A 142 -4.90 -4.74 -4.93
C ALA A 142 -5.12 -4.87 -3.41
N VAL A 143 -4.39 -4.06 -2.62
CA VAL A 143 -4.52 -4.06 -1.16
C VAL A 143 -5.89 -3.54 -0.75
N ALA A 144 -6.39 -2.48 -1.38
CA ALA A 144 -7.71 -1.93 -1.06
C ALA A 144 -8.82 -2.98 -1.25
N VAL A 145 -8.78 -3.75 -2.34
CA VAL A 145 -9.72 -4.84 -2.59
C VAL A 145 -9.50 -6.01 -1.62
N ALA A 146 -8.26 -6.48 -1.46
CA ALA A 146 -7.94 -7.63 -0.59
C ALA A 146 -8.25 -7.38 0.89
N THR A 147 -8.24 -6.13 1.32
CA THR A 147 -8.56 -5.73 2.71
C THR A 147 -9.99 -5.20 2.88
N GLU A 148 -10.79 -5.21 1.81
CA GLU A 148 -12.14 -4.64 1.79
C GLU A 148 -12.16 -3.21 2.36
N THR A 149 -11.19 -2.38 1.95
CA THR A 149 -10.96 -1.07 2.56
C THR A 149 -12.22 -0.21 2.47
N ASP A 150 -12.71 0.22 3.63
CA ASP A 150 -13.81 1.17 3.71
C ASP A 150 -13.33 2.59 3.39
N MET A 151 -13.37 2.96 2.11
CA MET A 151 -13.07 4.32 1.67
C MET A 151 -13.99 5.36 2.32
N ALA A 152 -15.17 4.97 2.82
CA ALA A 152 -16.08 5.85 3.56
C ALA A 152 -15.46 6.31 4.89
N ALA A 153 -14.72 5.43 5.56
CA ALA A 153 -14.05 5.68 6.83
C ALA A 153 -12.80 6.55 6.72
N TYR A 154 -12.08 6.49 5.59
CA TYR A 154 -10.76 7.10 5.42
C TYR A 154 -10.72 8.40 4.62
N TRP A 155 -11.74 8.67 3.82
CA TRP A 155 -11.84 9.90 3.06
C TRP A 155 -13.09 10.68 3.44
N LYS A 156 -13.30 11.85 2.84
CA LYS A 156 -14.61 12.49 2.64
C LYS A 156 -14.40 13.62 1.62
N PRO A 157 -15.44 14.02 0.88
CA PRO A 157 -15.33 15.21 0.07
C PRO A 157 -14.96 16.43 0.92
N GLU A 158 -13.89 17.13 0.52
CA GLU A 158 -13.44 18.38 1.12
C GLU A 158 -13.38 19.47 0.04
N PRO A 159 -13.37 20.78 0.41
CA PRO A 159 -13.30 21.86 -0.58
C PRO A 159 -12.11 21.72 -1.53
N VAL A 160 -10.94 21.31 -1.01
CA VAL A 160 -9.72 21.03 -1.80
C VAL A 160 -9.98 20.04 -2.92
N PHE A 161 -10.76 18.97 -2.66
CA PHE A 161 -11.09 18.00 -3.70
C PHE A 161 -11.82 18.67 -4.87
N LEU A 162 -12.89 19.43 -4.60
CA LEU A 162 -13.64 20.10 -5.66
C LEU A 162 -12.81 21.17 -6.36
N ASP A 163 -11.93 21.87 -5.66
CA ASP A 163 -11.02 22.86 -6.25
C ASP A 163 -10.04 22.23 -7.25
N LEU A 164 -9.59 21.00 -6.99
CA LEU A 164 -8.67 20.25 -7.86
C LEU A 164 -9.36 19.69 -9.12
N VAL A 165 -10.65 19.36 -9.08
CA VAL A 165 -11.36 18.82 -10.26
C VAL A 165 -11.49 19.89 -11.35
N ARG A 166 -10.99 19.65 -12.56
CA ARG A 166 -11.04 20.61 -13.68
C ARG A 166 -11.90 20.15 -14.87
N ASP A 167 -11.98 18.85 -15.13
CA ASP A 167 -12.74 18.33 -16.27
C ASP A 167 -14.25 18.51 -16.06
N LYS A 168 -14.87 19.36 -16.87
CA LYS A 168 -16.32 19.65 -16.80
C LYS A 168 -17.17 18.41 -17.01
N ARG A 169 -16.70 17.41 -17.78
CA ARG A 169 -17.40 16.14 -17.99
C ARG A 169 -17.42 15.32 -16.71
N ALA A 170 -16.30 15.25 -15.99
CA ALA A 170 -16.22 14.56 -14.71
C ALA A 170 -17.07 15.27 -13.65
N ILE A 171 -17.04 16.60 -13.59
CA ILE A 171 -17.90 17.40 -12.69
C ILE A 171 -19.38 17.09 -12.99
N ASN A 172 -19.79 17.10 -14.25
CA ASN A 172 -21.18 16.82 -14.61
C ASN A 172 -21.59 15.37 -14.30
N ALA A 173 -20.69 14.40 -14.47
CA ALA A 173 -20.92 13.02 -14.05
C ALA A 173 -21.13 12.91 -12.53
N MET A 174 -20.36 13.66 -11.72
CA MET A 174 -20.59 13.74 -10.28
C MET A 174 -21.95 14.35 -9.94
N VAL A 175 -22.38 15.40 -10.66
CA VAL A 175 -23.75 15.97 -10.51
C VAL A 175 -24.81 14.91 -10.81
N ALA A 176 -24.62 14.11 -11.86
CA ALA A 176 -25.56 13.05 -12.24
C ALA A 176 -25.70 12.01 -11.12
N GLU A 177 -24.59 11.69 -10.46
CA GLU A 177 -24.50 10.69 -9.41
C GLU A 177 -25.06 11.18 -8.07
N ILE A 178 -24.68 12.37 -7.60
CA ILE A 178 -25.09 12.87 -6.28
C ILE A 178 -26.48 13.52 -6.28
N ALA A 179 -26.93 14.05 -7.42
CA ALA A 179 -28.23 14.70 -7.56
C ALA A 179 -29.20 13.88 -8.42
N SER A 180 -29.01 13.89 -9.74
CA SER A 180 -29.74 13.05 -10.70
C SER A 180 -29.23 13.29 -12.12
N PRO A 181 -29.41 12.33 -13.07
CA PRO A 181 -29.13 12.55 -14.49
C PRO A 181 -29.90 13.74 -15.09
N SER A 182 -31.13 13.98 -14.64
CA SER A 182 -31.93 15.14 -15.06
C SER A 182 -31.32 16.47 -14.61
N THR A 183 -30.81 16.54 -13.37
CA THR A 183 -30.13 17.73 -12.85
C THR A 183 -28.83 17.99 -13.61
N ALA A 184 -28.06 16.93 -13.89
CA ALA A 184 -26.83 17.06 -14.66
C ALA A 184 -27.09 17.59 -16.08
N LYS A 185 -28.16 17.11 -16.74
CA LYS A 185 -28.58 17.60 -18.05
C LYS A 185 -28.99 19.08 -18.01
N ALA A 186 -29.73 19.51 -16.98
CA ALA A 186 -30.11 20.91 -16.80
C ALA A 186 -28.89 21.82 -16.56
N ALA A 187 -27.89 21.33 -15.81
CA ALA A 187 -26.69 22.07 -15.47
C ALA A 187 -25.59 22.03 -16.56
N LEU A 188 -25.83 21.41 -17.71
CA LEU A 188 -24.79 21.15 -18.72
C LEU A 188 -24.12 22.42 -19.24
N THR A 189 -24.90 23.50 -19.39
CA THR A 189 -24.43 24.82 -19.82
C THR A 189 -23.84 25.66 -18.69
N ASP A 190 -24.05 25.29 -17.43
CA ASP A 190 -23.57 26.03 -16.28
C ASP A 190 -22.04 26.08 -16.22
N THR A 191 -21.51 27.07 -15.51
CA THR A 191 -20.06 27.14 -15.27
C THR A 191 -19.59 25.94 -14.42
N GLY A 192 -18.33 25.54 -14.56
CA GLY A 192 -17.76 24.48 -13.72
C GLY A 192 -17.84 24.81 -12.22
N LYS A 193 -17.75 26.10 -11.86
CA LYS A 193 -17.94 26.55 -10.49
C LYS A 193 -19.36 26.29 -10.00
N ALA A 194 -20.37 26.68 -10.76
CA ALA A 194 -21.78 26.46 -10.40
C ALA A 194 -22.11 24.96 -10.23
N GLN A 195 -21.53 24.09 -11.07
CA GLN A 195 -21.71 22.65 -10.90
C GLN A 195 -20.99 22.09 -9.65
N LYS A 196 -19.80 22.61 -9.31
CA LYS A 196 -19.11 22.25 -8.05
C LYS A 196 -19.88 22.71 -6.82
N ASP A 197 -20.41 23.93 -6.85
CA ASP A 197 -21.27 24.47 -5.79
C ASP A 197 -22.52 23.59 -5.62
N LEU A 198 -23.13 23.15 -6.74
CA LEU A 198 -24.23 22.18 -6.70
C LEU A 198 -23.83 20.87 -6.00
N ILE A 199 -22.68 20.29 -6.36
CA ILE A 199 -22.17 19.07 -5.71
C ILE A 199 -21.98 19.31 -4.21
N TRP A 200 -21.34 20.42 -3.83
CA TRP A 200 -21.10 20.76 -2.43
C TRP A 200 -22.41 20.93 -1.65
N ASN A 201 -23.40 21.63 -2.22
CA ASN A 201 -24.71 21.83 -1.61
C ASN A 201 -25.43 20.51 -1.35
N ARG A 202 -25.27 19.51 -2.24
CA ARG A 202 -25.80 18.15 -2.01
C ARG A 202 -25.06 17.41 -0.91
N ILE A 203 -23.74 17.58 -0.80
CA ILE A 203 -22.92 16.97 0.27
C ILE A 203 -23.37 17.51 1.63
N VAL A 204 -23.46 18.84 1.79
CA VAL A 204 -23.77 19.47 3.08
C VAL A 204 -25.27 19.55 3.40
N GLY A 205 -26.14 19.34 2.40
CA GLY A 205 -27.59 19.39 2.57
C GLY A 205 -28.18 20.79 2.48
N GLU A 206 -27.58 21.68 1.70
CA GLU A 206 -28.15 23.00 1.46
C GLU A 206 -29.34 22.88 0.49
N GLY A 207 -30.55 23.10 1.02
CA GLY A 207 -31.80 22.98 0.26
C GLY A 207 -32.19 21.54 -0.11
N CYS A 208 -31.55 20.52 0.48
CA CYS A 208 -31.88 19.11 0.27
C CYS A 208 -31.38 18.22 1.43
N LYS A 209 -31.68 16.91 1.39
CA LYS A 209 -31.11 15.96 2.36
C LYS A 209 -29.61 15.85 2.13
N ALA A 210 -28.82 16.10 3.17
CA ALA A 210 -27.36 15.98 3.13
C ALA A 210 -26.90 14.56 2.74
N ASN A 211 -25.83 14.49 1.95
CA ASN A 211 -25.17 13.25 1.57
C ASN A 211 -23.66 13.31 1.82
N PRO A 212 -23.21 13.39 3.10
CA PRO A 212 -21.79 13.49 3.44
C PRO A 212 -21.02 12.18 3.14
N GLY A 213 -21.73 11.07 3.02
CA GLY A 213 -21.16 9.76 2.67
C GLY A 213 -20.91 9.58 1.17
N TRP A 214 -21.36 10.51 0.32
CA TRP A 214 -21.15 10.39 -1.13
C TRP A 214 -19.67 10.33 -1.50
N ARG A 215 -19.38 9.52 -2.53
CA ARG A 215 -18.05 9.29 -3.09
C ARG A 215 -18.13 9.24 -4.61
N PRO A 216 -17.27 9.97 -5.34
CA PRO A 216 -17.13 9.73 -6.77
C PRO A 216 -16.62 8.31 -7.03
N GLY A 217 -16.86 7.77 -8.22
CA GLY A 217 -16.34 6.47 -8.66
C GLY A 217 -14.85 6.23 -8.36
N TRP A 218 -14.02 7.27 -8.40
CA TRP A 218 -12.59 7.21 -8.08
C TRP A 218 -12.27 6.81 -6.63
N MET A 219 -13.18 7.07 -5.68
CA MET A 219 -13.01 6.79 -4.25
C MET A 219 -13.83 5.57 -3.80
N ARG A 220 -14.15 4.66 -4.73
CA ARG A 220 -14.82 3.38 -4.45
C ARG A 220 -13.80 2.24 -4.54
N VAL A 221 -14.15 1.09 -3.97
CA VAL A 221 -13.36 -0.14 -4.07
C VAL A 221 -14.21 -1.22 -4.75
N PRO A 222 -13.84 -1.69 -5.95
CA PRO A 222 -12.79 -1.16 -6.81
C PRO A 222 -13.14 0.23 -7.39
N PRO A 223 -12.14 1.03 -7.80
CA PRO A 223 -12.37 2.35 -8.38
C PRO A 223 -13.01 2.27 -9.77
N THR A 224 -13.87 3.23 -10.08
CA THR A 224 -14.52 3.36 -11.39
C THR A 224 -14.25 4.72 -12.03
N ARG A 225 -14.15 4.71 -13.37
CA ARG A 225 -13.99 5.94 -14.16
C ARG A 225 -15.31 6.70 -14.25
N LEU A 226 -15.26 8.03 -14.10
CA LEU A 226 -16.43 8.90 -14.26
C LEU A 226 -16.72 9.27 -15.72
N VAL A 227 -15.69 9.30 -16.56
CA VAL A 227 -15.79 9.65 -17.98
C VAL A 227 -15.29 8.46 -18.80
N GLU A 228 -16.13 8.00 -19.72
CA GLU A 228 -15.80 6.89 -20.61
C GLU A 228 -14.59 7.22 -21.50
N ALA A 229 -13.72 6.22 -21.70
CA ALA A 229 -12.47 6.33 -22.46
C ALA A 229 -11.46 7.40 -21.99
N ALA A 230 -11.72 8.11 -20.88
CA ALA A 230 -10.76 9.01 -20.27
C ALA A 230 -9.82 8.24 -19.33
N GLY A 231 -8.56 8.70 -19.26
CA GLY A 231 -7.59 8.20 -18.30
C GLY A 231 -8.05 8.46 -16.87
N SER A 232 -8.02 7.43 -16.04
CA SER A 232 -8.34 7.48 -14.64
C SER A 232 -7.35 6.58 -13.91
N PRO A 233 -6.24 7.13 -13.38
CA PRO A 233 -5.17 6.33 -12.80
C PRO A 233 -5.63 5.21 -11.85
N PRO A 234 -6.54 5.43 -10.86
CA PRO A 234 -6.99 4.35 -10.00
C PRO A 234 -7.82 3.28 -10.76
N ALA A 235 -8.74 3.68 -11.63
CA ALA A 235 -9.56 2.74 -12.39
C ALA A 235 -8.75 1.97 -13.45
N ASP A 236 -7.77 2.61 -14.08
CA ASP A 236 -6.85 1.99 -15.04
C ASP A 236 -5.86 1.06 -14.32
N ALA A 237 -5.41 1.42 -13.12
CA ALA A 237 -4.59 0.57 -12.27
C ALA A 237 -5.32 -0.71 -11.88
N TRP A 238 -6.57 -0.59 -11.40
CA TRP A 238 -7.42 -1.74 -11.10
C TRP A 238 -7.67 -2.61 -12.33
N ALA A 239 -8.05 -2.02 -13.47
CA ALA A 239 -8.36 -2.76 -14.70
C ALA A 239 -7.21 -3.66 -15.17
N ARG A 240 -5.94 -3.28 -14.88
CA ARG A 240 -4.76 -4.09 -15.23
C ARG A 240 -4.61 -5.36 -14.40
N ILE A 241 -5.14 -5.38 -13.18
CA ILE A 241 -4.92 -6.46 -12.21
C ILE A 241 -6.22 -7.16 -11.78
N ALA A 242 -7.39 -6.67 -12.21
CA ALA A 242 -8.69 -7.16 -11.77
C ALA A 242 -8.82 -8.68 -11.91
N SER A 243 -8.36 -9.25 -13.01
CA SER A 243 -8.41 -10.70 -13.27
C SER A 243 -7.59 -11.55 -12.29
N LEU A 244 -6.69 -10.96 -11.52
CA LEU A 244 -5.97 -11.66 -10.44
C LEU A 244 -6.80 -11.79 -9.16
N PHE A 245 -7.87 -11.00 -9.02
CA PHE A 245 -8.69 -10.86 -7.81
C PHE A 245 -10.16 -11.19 -8.05
N THR A 246 -10.61 -11.21 -9.30
CA THR A 246 -11.92 -11.74 -9.68
C THR A 246 -11.73 -13.17 -10.15
N SER A 247 -12.17 -14.14 -9.36
CA SER A 247 -12.24 -15.53 -9.80
C SER A 247 -13.08 -15.60 -11.08
N ASP A 248 -12.57 -16.26 -12.12
CA ASP A 248 -13.39 -16.74 -13.23
C ASP A 248 -14.33 -17.81 -12.65
N ASP A 249 -15.44 -17.40 -12.04
CA ASP A 249 -16.64 -18.25 -11.91
C ASP A 249 -17.32 -18.35 -13.29
N GLY A 250 -16.51 -18.70 -14.29
CA GLY A 250 -16.90 -19.08 -15.64
C GLY A 250 -16.94 -20.60 -15.70
N ASP A 251 -18.04 -21.14 -15.20
CA ASP A 251 -18.62 -22.45 -15.48
C ASP A 251 -17.99 -23.16 -16.70
N VAL A 252 -17.08 -24.13 -16.46
CA VAL A 252 -16.71 -25.13 -17.47
C VAL A 252 -17.04 -26.52 -16.92
N SER A 253 -18.31 -26.89 -17.06
CA SER A 253 -18.77 -28.24 -17.40
C SER A 253 -20.26 -28.18 -17.76
N PRO A 254 -20.68 -28.83 -18.87
CA PRO A 254 -20.63 -30.29 -18.92
C PRO A 254 -20.07 -30.87 -20.22
N GLU A 255 -19.55 -32.08 -20.07
CA GLU A 255 -19.66 -33.21 -21.00
C GLU A 255 -20.43 -32.92 -22.31
N ASP A 256 -19.67 -32.75 -23.39
CA ASP A 256 -20.08 -33.13 -24.74
C ASP A 256 -18.84 -33.60 -25.51
N GLN A 257 -18.36 -34.79 -25.13
CA GLN A 257 -17.52 -35.58 -26.04
C GLN A 257 -18.47 -36.38 -26.95
N PRO A 258 -18.43 -36.20 -28.28
CA PRO A 258 -19.10 -37.13 -29.17
C PRO A 258 -18.41 -38.49 -29.03
N ALA A 259 -19.19 -39.50 -28.68
CA ALA A 259 -18.78 -40.90 -28.67
C ALA A 259 -18.25 -41.28 -30.07
N ALA A 260 -16.92 -41.33 -30.21
CA ALA A 260 -16.30 -41.94 -31.36
C ALA A 260 -16.46 -43.45 -31.23
N ALA A 261 -17.16 -44.01 -32.21
CA ALA A 261 -17.43 -45.43 -32.36
C ALA A 261 -16.14 -46.26 -32.29
N GLN A 262 -16.26 -47.39 -31.59
CA GLN A 262 -15.33 -48.51 -31.62
C GLN A 262 -15.17 -49.01 -33.05
N ASP A 263 -13.94 -49.11 -33.53
CA ASP A 263 -13.57 -50.10 -34.55
C ASP A 263 -12.40 -50.92 -34.02
N ALA A 264 -12.67 -52.21 -33.87
CA ALA A 264 -11.72 -53.23 -33.45
C ALA A 264 -11.07 -53.84 -34.71
N ALA A 265 -9.74 -53.93 -34.69
CA ALA A 265 -8.96 -54.88 -35.46
C ALA A 265 -7.70 -55.24 -34.65
#